data_AF-A0A3C0I341-F1
#
_entry.id   AF-A0A3C0I341-F1
#
_cell.length_a   1.000
_cell.length_b   1.000
_cell.length_c   1.000
_cell.angle_alpha   90.00
_cell.angle_beta   90.00
_cell.angle_gamma   90.00
#
_symmetry.space_group_name_H-M   'P 1'
#
loop_
_entity.id
_entity.type
_entity.pdbx_description
1 polymer ?
#
loop_
_entity_poly.entity_id
_entity_poly.type
_entity_poly.pdbx_seq_one_letter_code
_entity_poly.pdbx_strand_id
1 'polypeptide(L)'
;MLVENSLAGYRELEQWIRKELEELPQEFAAPYLQGQKQIPFVAESTGPYSQTFFRLMDGLHSIFLPYMINAGMQDKKNRKARIKTDKSDAIELAVKGRTGSLVGFHPFKFLPIEVEALRSMTRFRTALIKERTGWYQRLSTNLVYNGVTLSTSYERSKKDTPFTERSGFWHSKAGVNLLYHLVGLNGEVTKSDLHDLGEYAGLSPSESEIHLNGFLKLPSVIAENVIYATLTHTSTLDEQISHLDKQIERHFHEHYPKEYDITLSCPSFGTVSGAVIFSESGTAECLRQRFKDVEQYLRFAQLGIGKVITGGKLIGVVSPPGNRRLGSIYRLLARAVMRTKDPDYEEIQKWTNSLRHRTNYLKSISALSRRVAKMWYFAMIKGELCSFDKYDFEAVRATRNKEIVKAVDIVNGINFQDEMTQEEALQLGRLVDVVSKRMGQNLVYVINPEYRKVVSTMGVEEVFNDSKSEKSIAYHLKKGGIHTVDILVGKVITGTLLMIPQIGKVNQDKIVSKLLEKQYIFNIATKASEGKRIETECEKRLEGIKDVPY
;
A
#
# COMPACT_ATOMS: atom_id res chain seq x y z
N MET A 1 0.19 -18.02 -39.70
CA MET A 1 -0.09 -16.83 -40.51
C MET A 1 1.16 -15.98 -40.56
N LEU A 2 1.85 -15.99 -41.70
CA LEU A 2 2.90 -15.02 -42.00
C LEU A 2 2.23 -13.94 -42.87
N VAL A 3 1.46 -13.08 -42.22
CA VAL A 3 0.99 -11.87 -42.89
C VAL A 3 2.19 -10.93 -42.93
N GLU A 4 2.50 -10.37 -44.09
CA GLU A 4 3.53 -9.34 -44.18
C GLU A 4 3.18 -8.22 -43.19
N ASN A 5 4.16 -7.73 -42.42
CA ASN A 5 3.92 -6.67 -41.44
C ASN A 5 3.77 -5.31 -42.15
N SER A 6 2.80 -5.23 -43.05
CA SER A 6 2.51 -4.14 -43.96
C SER A 6 1.00 -3.85 -43.96
N LEU A 7 0.62 -2.63 -44.35
CA LEU A 7 -0.80 -2.27 -44.47
C LEU A 7 -1.54 -3.19 -45.48
N ALA A 8 -0.85 -3.65 -46.51
CA ALA A 8 -1.38 -4.59 -47.49
C ALA A 8 -1.72 -5.93 -46.84
N GLY A 9 -0.78 -6.53 -46.11
CA GLY A 9 -1.02 -7.77 -45.36
C GLY A 9 -2.19 -7.64 -44.38
N TYR A 10 -2.35 -6.48 -43.74
CA TYR A 10 -3.48 -6.25 -42.83
C TYR A 10 -4.83 -6.22 -43.54
N ARG A 11 -4.90 -5.60 -44.72
CA ARG A 11 -6.11 -5.61 -45.54
C ARG A 11 -6.44 -7.01 -46.04
N GLU A 12 -5.42 -7.79 -46.42
CA GLU A 12 -5.61 -9.19 -46.81
C GLU A 12 -6.16 -10.03 -45.65
N LEU A 13 -5.63 -9.83 -44.44
CA LEU A 13 -6.14 -10.50 -43.24
C LEU A 13 -7.59 -10.11 -42.95
N GLU A 14 -7.92 -8.81 -42.98
CA GLU A 14 -9.29 -8.36 -42.78
C GLU A 14 -10.25 -8.96 -43.82
N GLN A 15 -9.87 -8.93 -45.10
CA GLN A 15 -10.66 -9.52 -46.18
C GLN A 15 -10.86 -11.02 -46.01
N TRP A 16 -9.80 -11.75 -45.65
CA TRP A 16 -9.89 -13.17 -45.37
C TRP A 16 -10.85 -13.46 -44.22
N ILE A 17 -10.75 -12.75 -43.10
CA ILE A 17 -11.67 -12.93 -41.96
C ILE A 17 -13.12 -12.64 -42.35
N ARG A 18 -13.36 -11.58 -43.13
CA ARG A 18 -14.71 -11.25 -43.61
C ARG A 18 -15.27 -12.37 -44.47
N LYS A 19 -14.47 -12.91 -45.39
CA LYS A 19 -14.85 -14.05 -46.21
C LYS A 19 -15.18 -15.29 -45.35
N GLU A 20 -14.34 -15.62 -44.38
CA GLU A 20 -14.60 -16.75 -43.47
C GLU A 20 -15.87 -16.55 -42.64
N LEU A 21 -16.16 -15.31 -42.21
CA LEU A 21 -17.41 -14.98 -41.53
C LEU A 21 -18.62 -15.12 -42.47
N GLU A 22 -18.50 -14.77 -43.74
CA GLU A 22 -19.56 -14.91 -44.75
C GLU A 22 -19.90 -16.38 -45.06
N GLU A 23 -18.96 -17.30 -44.86
CA GLU A 23 -19.18 -18.74 -45.01
C GLU A 23 -19.92 -19.38 -43.82
N LEU A 24 -20.06 -18.66 -42.70
CA LEU A 24 -20.80 -19.13 -41.51
C LEU A 24 -22.32 -18.85 -41.63
N PRO A 25 -23.18 -19.58 -40.88
CA PRO A 25 -24.61 -19.30 -40.84
C PRO A 25 -24.90 -17.83 -40.53
N GLN A 26 -25.80 -17.22 -41.32
CA GLN A 26 -26.06 -15.78 -41.28
C GLN A 26 -26.44 -15.27 -39.89
N GLU A 27 -27.22 -16.04 -39.14
CA GLU A 27 -27.61 -15.76 -37.75
C GLU A 27 -26.41 -15.57 -36.81
N PHE A 28 -25.30 -16.27 -37.07
CA PHE A 28 -24.07 -16.17 -36.31
C PHE A 28 -23.16 -15.07 -36.85
N ALA A 29 -23.02 -14.96 -38.17
CA ALA A 29 -22.08 -14.07 -38.84
C ALA A 29 -22.53 -12.60 -38.83
N ALA A 30 -23.82 -12.34 -39.02
CA ALA A 30 -24.36 -11.00 -39.23
C ALA A 30 -23.98 -10.01 -38.12
N PRO A 31 -24.04 -10.34 -36.81
CA PRO A 31 -23.61 -9.42 -35.76
C PRO A 31 -22.15 -8.99 -35.86
N TYR A 32 -21.25 -9.85 -36.34
CA TYR A 32 -19.83 -9.51 -36.52
C TYR A 32 -19.60 -8.70 -37.80
N LEU A 33 -20.21 -9.12 -38.91
CA LEU A 33 -20.10 -8.42 -40.20
C LEU A 33 -20.69 -6.99 -40.15
N GLN A 34 -21.75 -6.81 -39.37
CA GLN A 34 -22.40 -5.51 -39.13
C GLN A 34 -21.73 -4.67 -38.02
N GLY A 35 -20.66 -5.18 -37.39
CA GLY A 35 -19.97 -4.49 -36.30
C GLY A 35 -20.76 -4.37 -34.99
N GLN A 36 -21.85 -5.13 -34.83
CA GLN A 36 -22.62 -5.21 -33.59
C GLN A 36 -21.90 -6.03 -32.51
N LYS A 37 -21.03 -6.96 -32.92
CA LYS A 37 -20.17 -7.77 -32.06
C LYS A 37 -18.74 -7.78 -32.60
N GLN A 38 -17.79 -7.90 -31.68
CA GLN A 38 -16.37 -8.08 -31.98
C GLN A 38 -15.93 -9.46 -31.53
N ILE A 39 -14.98 -10.05 -32.24
CA ILE A 39 -14.35 -11.34 -31.93
C ILE A 39 -13.29 -11.11 -30.84
N PRO A 40 -13.39 -11.76 -29.66
CA PRO A 40 -12.36 -11.65 -28.64
C PRO A 40 -11.03 -12.22 -29.13
N PHE A 41 -10.00 -11.39 -29.25
CA PHE A 41 -8.63 -11.82 -29.51
C PHE A 41 -7.88 -11.89 -28.19
N VAL A 42 -7.61 -13.09 -27.67
CA VAL A 42 -6.99 -13.26 -26.35
C VAL A 42 -5.59 -13.80 -26.51
N ALA A 43 -4.59 -13.05 -26.03
CA ALA A 43 -3.20 -13.52 -26.03
C ALA A 43 -2.51 -13.22 -24.70
N GLU A 44 -1.55 -14.08 -24.37
CA GLU A 44 -0.67 -13.88 -23.24
C GLU A 44 0.38 -12.81 -23.56
N SER A 45 0.69 -11.95 -22.60
CA SER A 45 1.79 -10.99 -22.72
C SER A 45 3.13 -11.74 -22.65
N THR A 46 3.68 -12.12 -23.80
CA THR A 46 4.96 -12.85 -23.92
C THR A 46 6.17 -11.95 -24.20
N GLY A 47 5.99 -10.62 -24.20
CA GLY A 47 7.09 -9.65 -24.29
C GLY A 47 6.87 -8.61 -25.39
N PRO A 48 7.92 -8.09 -26.04
CA PRO A 48 7.80 -7.06 -27.06
C PRO A 48 7.07 -7.56 -28.32
N TYR A 49 7.24 -8.85 -28.69
CA TYR A 49 6.61 -9.42 -29.88
C TYR A 49 5.08 -9.38 -29.84
N SER A 50 4.47 -9.57 -28.67
CA SER A 50 3.01 -9.51 -28.55
C SER A 50 2.48 -8.11 -28.83
N GLN A 51 3.26 -7.05 -28.60
CA GLN A 51 2.81 -5.67 -28.82
C GLN A 51 2.51 -5.39 -30.29
N THR A 52 3.32 -5.88 -31.22
CA THR A 52 3.06 -5.72 -32.66
C THR A 52 1.73 -6.36 -33.06
N PHE A 53 1.47 -7.58 -32.57
CA PHE A 53 0.19 -8.25 -32.81
C PHE A 53 -0.98 -7.51 -32.17
N PHE A 54 -0.83 -7.01 -30.95
CA PHE A 54 -1.88 -6.21 -30.33
C PHE A 54 -2.13 -4.91 -31.11
N ARG A 55 -1.09 -4.23 -31.62
CA ARG A 55 -1.24 -3.01 -32.44
C ARG A 55 -2.02 -3.30 -33.72
N LEU A 56 -1.73 -4.43 -34.35
CA LEU A 56 -2.50 -4.93 -35.48
C LEU A 56 -3.97 -5.14 -35.11
N MET A 57 -4.24 -5.87 -34.03
CA MET A 57 -5.62 -6.18 -33.62
C MET A 57 -6.41 -4.94 -33.18
N ASP A 58 -5.74 -3.94 -32.59
CA ASP A 58 -6.34 -2.64 -32.27
C ASP A 58 -6.66 -1.82 -33.54
N GLY A 59 -5.81 -1.92 -34.58
CA GLY A 59 -6.12 -1.39 -35.91
C GLY A 59 -7.36 -2.05 -36.54
N LEU A 60 -7.62 -3.32 -36.22
CA LEU A 60 -8.78 -4.10 -36.64
C LEU A 60 -9.91 -4.09 -35.60
N HIS A 61 -10.02 -3.05 -34.77
CA HIS A 61 -11.01 -2.98 -33.70
C HIS A 61 -12.47 -3.05 -34.18
N SER A 62 -12.76 -2.80 -35.46
CA SER A 62 -14.10 -3.05 -36.03
C SER A 62 -14.50 -4.53 -36.00
N ILE A 63 -13.51 -5.43 -35.98
CA ILE A 63 -13.68 -6.89 -36.02
C ILE A 63 -13.24 -7.53 -34.72
N PHE A 64 -12.08 -7.15 -34.17
CA PHE A 64 -11.50 -7.77 -32.99
C PHE A 64 -11.65 -6.94 -31.73
N LEU A 65 -11.77 -7.65 -30.60
CA LEU A 65 -11.66 -7.10 -29.26
C LEU A 65 -10.43 -7.69 -28.57
N PRO A 66 -9.26 -7.04 -28.64
CA PRO A 66 -8.03 -7.58 -28.08
C PRO A 66 -8.07 -7.63 -26.55
N TYR A 67 -7.59 -8.72 -25.96
CA TYR A 67 -7.39 -8.91 -24.53
C TYR A 67 -5.98 -9.44 -24.28
N MET A 68 -5.17 -8.63 -23.60
CA MET A 68 -3.83 -9.03 -23.19
C MET A 68 -3.85 -9.55 -21.75
N ILE A 69 -3.55 -10.83 -21.58
CA ILE A 69 -3.55 -11.49 -20.28
C ILE A 69 -2.11 -11.65 -19.77
N ASN A 70 -1.87 -11.28 -18.52
CA ASN A 70 -0.58 -11.55 -17.89
C ASN A 70 -0.47 -13.06 -17.58
N ALA A 71 0.65 -13.68 -18.00
CA ALA A 71 1.05 -15.05 -17.67
C ALA A 71 0.80 -15.45 -16.21
N GLY A 72 1.10 -14.55 -15.28
CA GLY A 72 0.97 -14.75 -13.84
C GLY A 72 -0.47 -14.75 -13.33
N MET A 73 -1.43 -14.26 -14.11
CA MET A 73 -2.86 -14.23 -13.75
C MET A 73 -3.62 -15.46 -14.21
N GLN A 74 -2.98 -16.36 -14.97
CA GLN A 74 -3.59 -17.65 -15.28
C GLN A 74 -3.57 -18.54 -14.04
N ASP A 75 -4.70 -19.17 -13.72
CA ASP A 75 -4.88 -19.95 -12.50
C ASP A 75 -4.02 -21.23 -12.54
N LYS A 76 -2.80 -21.15 -11.99
CA LYS A 76 -1.84 -22.26 -12.01
C LYS A 76 -2.16 -23.38 -11.01
N LYS A 77 -3.14 -23.17 -10.11
CA LYS A 77 -3.38 -24.05 -8.95
C LYS A 77 -3.82 -25.47 -9.31
N ASN A 78 -4.43 -25.68 -10.48
CA ASN A 78 -4.85 -27.01 -10.95
C ASN A 78 -3.95 -27.62 -12.04
N ARG A 79 -2.80 -27.00 -12.38
CA ARG A 79 -1.96 -27.41 -13.51
C ARG A 79 -1.00 -28.57 -13.24
N LYS A 80 -0.97 -29.14 -12.03
CA LYS A 80 0.02 -30.18 -11.65
C LYS A 80 -0.05 -31.48 -12.47
N ALA A 81 -1.07 -31.69 -13.30
CA ALA A 81 -1.24 -32.91 -14.11
C ALA A 81 -1.21 -32.69 -15.64
N ARG A 82 -1.14 -31.45 -16.15
CA ARG A 82 -1.24 -31.18 -17.60
C ARG A 82 0.09 -30.70 -18.16
N ILE A 83 0.64 -31.42 -19.14
CA ILE A 83 1.83 -30.97 -19.90
C ILE A 83 1.48 -29.64 -20.55
N LYS A 84 2.16 -28.58 -20.13
CA LYS A 84 1.98 -27.24 -20.68
C LYS A 84 2.54 -27.23 -22.10
N THR A 85 1.70 -26.92 -23.08
CA THR A 85 2.10 -26.66 -24.47
C THR A 85 1.53 -25.33 -24.92
N ASP A 86 2.21 -24.63 -25.84
CA ASP A 86 1.69 -23.36 -26.38
C ASP A 86 0.33 -23.54 -27.03
N LYS A 87 0.09 -24.70 -27.66
CA LYS A 87 -1.21 -25.09 -28.23
C LYS A 87 -2.29 -25.19 -27.17
N SER A 88 -2.02 -25.86 -26.03
CA SER A 88 -3.02 -25.99 -24.96
C SER A 88 -3.34 -24.65 -24.29
N ASP A 89 -2.34 -23.78 -24.14
CA ASP A 89 -2.54 -22.44 -23.58
C ASP A 89 -3.38 -21.56 -24.51
N ALA A 90 -3.10 -21.59 -25.82
CA ALA A 90 -3.89 -20.87 -26.82
C ALA A 90 -5.37 -21.32 -26.83
N ILE A 91 -5.62 -22.64 -26.72
CA ILE A 91 -6.99 -23.18 -26.60
C ILE A 91 -7.66 -22.68 -25.31
N GLU A 92 -6.96 -22.70 -24.17
CA GLU A 92 -7.50 -22.22 -22.90
C GLU A 92 -7.88 -20.73 -22.97
N LEU A 93 -7.04 -19.90 -23.60
CA LEU A 93 -7.28 -18.48 -23.80
C LEU A 93 -8.46 -18.22 -24.74
N ALA A 94 -8.55 -18.97 -25.84
CA ALA A 94 -9.67 -18.89 -26.77
C ALA A 94 -11.00 -19.27 -26.10
N VAL A 95 -11.01 -20.34 -25.30
CA VAL A 95 -12.18 -20.74 -24.51
C VAL A 95 -12.59 -19.63 -23.55
N LYS A 96 -11.64 -19.03 -22.81
CA LYS A 96 -11.92 -17.91 -21.90
C LYS A 96 -12.54 -16.70 -22.61
N GLY A 97 -12.03 -16.37 -23.79
CA GLY A 97 -12.60 -15.32 -24.65
C GLY A 97 -14.02 -15.64 -25.07
N ARG A 98 -14.26 -16.88 -25.53
CA ARG A 98 -15.57 -17.35 -25.98
C ARG A 98 -16.61 -17.40 -24.87
N THR A 99 -16.25 -17.85 -23.67
CA THR A 99 -17.19 -18.02 -22.54
C THR A 99 -17.48 -16.72 -21.79
N GLY A 100 -16.90 -15.59 -22.20
CA GLY A 100 -16.99 -14.34 -21.47
C GLY A 100 -16.32 -14.41 -20.08
N SER A 101 -15.49 -15.43 -19.82
CA SER A 101 -14.79 -15.61 -18.54
C SER A 101 -13.63 -14.62 -18.34
N LEU A 102 -13.49 -13.65 -19.24
CA LEU A 102 -12.62 -12.48 -19.12
C LEU A 102 -13.21 -11.39 -18.19
N VAL A 103 -14.20 -11.73 -17.35
CA VAL A 103 -14.80 -10.80 -16.38
C VAL A 103 -13.70 -10.19 -15.50
N GLY A 104 -13.53 -8.87 -15.60
CA GLY A 104 -12.50 -8.11 -14.89
C GLY A 104 -11.22 -7.84 -15.69
N PHE A 105 -11.07 -8.43 -16.88
CA PHE A 105 -10.09 -8.00 -17.87
C PHE A 105 -10.72 -6.97 -18.79
N HIS A 106 -9.99 -5.88 -19.02
CA HIS A 106 -10.39 -4.87 -20.00
C HIS A 106 -9.80 -5.21 -21.35
N PRO A 107 -10.52 -4.90 -22.44
CA PRO A 107 -9.91 -4.87 -23.75
C PRO A 107 -8.62 -4.06 -23.72
N PHE A 108 -7.58 -4.62 -24.32
CA PHE A 108 -6.32 -3.95 -24.49
C PHE A 108 -6.52 -2.81 -25.47
N LYS A 109 -6.33 -1.58 -25.01
CA LYS A 109 -6.28 -0.39 -25.86
C LYS A 109 -4.90 0.23 -25.73
N PHE A 110 -4.32 0.62 -26.85
CA PHE A 110 -3.10 1.43 -26.81
C PHE A 110 -3.43 2.81 -26.23
N LEU A 111 -2.49 3.37 -25.49
CA LEU A 111 -2.58 4.77 -25.14
C LEU A 111 -2.18 5.61 -26.37
N PRO A 112 -2.57 6.90 -26.41
CA PRO A 112 -2.05 7.82 -27.43
C PRO A 112 -0.52 7.76 -27.49
N ILE A 113 0.05 7.98 -28.67
CA ILE A 113 1.47 7.69 -28.92
C ILE A 113 2.39 8.51 -28.03
N GLU A 114 1.99 9.74 -27.69
CA GLU A 114 2.71 10.62 -26.79
C GLU A 114 2.66 10.09 -25.34
N VAL A 115 1.54 9.49 -24.91
CA VAL A 115 1.44 8.81 -23.61
C VAL A 115 2.26 7.52 -23.58
N GLU A 116 2.30 6.74 -24.67
CA GLU A 116 3.17 5.57 -24.81
C GLU A 116 4.66 5.95 -24.76
N ALA A 117 5.05 7.04 -25.43
CA ALA A 117 6.40 7.58 -25.40
C ALA A 117 6.79 7.99 -23.97
N LEU A 118 5.93 8.75 -23.29
CA LEU A 118 6.14 9.13 -21.89
C LEU A 118 6.23 7.90 -20.97
N ARG A 119 5.40 6.89 -21.18
CA ARG A 119 5.45 5.63 -20.43
C ARG A 119 6.78 4.91 -20.64
N SER A 120 7.27 4.88 -21.88
CA SER A 120 8.54 4.25 -22.25
C SER A 120 9.70 4.97 -21.59
N MET A 121 9.75 6.30 -21.65
CA MET A 121 10.77 7.11 -20.97
C MET A 121 10.76 6.90 -19.46
N THR A 122 9.60 6.98 -18.80
CA THR A 122 9.55 6.79 -17.35
C THR A 122 9.93 5.36 -16.96
N ARG A 123 9.62 4.34 -17.77
CA ARG A 123 10.03 2.95 -17.53
C ARG A 123 11.52 2.75 -17.73
N PHE A 124 12.09 3.33 -18.78
CA PHE A 124 13.52 3.31 -19.04
C PHE A 124 14.30 4.00 -17.90
N ARG A 125 13.82 5.16 -17.43
CA ARG A 125 14.36 5.83 -16.23
C ARG A 125 14.40 4.89 -15.01
N THR A 126 13.34 4.11 -14.82
CA THR A 126 13.28 3.15 -13.70
C THR A 126 14.32 2.03 -13.86
N ALA A 127 14.57 1.59 -15.09
CA ALA A 127 15.62 0.61 -15.39
C ALA A 127 17.00 1.18 -15.07
N LEU A 128 17.31 2.41 -15.50
CA LEU A 128 18.57 3.09 -15.18
C LEU A 128 18.78 3.24 -13.67
N ILE A 129 17.75 3.64 -12.93
CA ILE A 129 17.83 3.74 -11.46
C ILE A 129 18.10 2.38 -10.83
N LYS A 130 17.44 1.32 -11.32
CA LYS A 130 17.66 -0.04 -10.83
C LYS A 130 19.09 -0.50 -11.12
N GLU A 131 19.61 -0.21 -12.30
CA GLU A 131 20.98 -0.53 -12.70
C GLU A 131 22.00 0.20 -11.82
N ARG A 132 21.88 1.53 -11.71
CA ARG A 132 22.67 2.35 -10.79
C ARG A 132 22.62 1.78 -9.38
N THR A 133 21.43 1.43 -8.90
CA THR A 133 21.26 0.85 -7.56
C THR A 133 22.00 -0.48 -7.41
N GLY A 134 21.93 -1.34 -8.43
CA GLY A 134 22.63 -2.62 -8.44
C GLY A 134 24.16 -2.47 -8.42
N TRP A 135 24.71 -1.45 -9.07
CA TRP A 135 26.15 -1.16 -9.02
C TRP A 135 26.65 -0.79 -7.63
N TYR A 136 25.98 0.15 -6.96
CA TYR A 136 26.31 0.48 -5.58
C TYR A 136 26.09 -0.68 -4.59
N GLN A 137 25.08 -1.53 -4.81
CA GLN A 137 24.90 -2.73 -4.00
C GLN A 137 26.08 -3.70 -4.16
N ARG A 138 26.52 -3.94 -5.41
CA ARG A 138 27.71 -4.75 -5.70
C ARG A 138 28.97 -4.17 -5.05
N LEU A 139 29.17 -2.86 -5.16
CA LEU A 139 30.26 -2.15 -4.50
C LEU A 139 30.18 -2.32 -2.98
N SER A 140 29.01 -2.10 -2.38
CA SER A 140 28.80 -2.27 -0.94
C SER A 140 29.15 -3.69 -0.49
N THR A 141 28.73 -4.73 -1.23
CA THR A 141 29.08 -6.12 -0.94
C THR A 141 30.59 -6.35 -1.02
N ASN A 142 31.26 -5.78 -2.03
CA ASN A 142 32.71 -5.89 -2.18
C ASN A 142 33.46 -5.18 -1.03
N LEU A 143 33.01 -3.98 -0.63
CA LEU A 143 33.59 -3.24 0.49
C LEU A 143 33.42 -4.00 1.82
N VAL A 144 32.24 -4.57 2.07
CA VAL A 144 31.98 -5.41 3.24
C VAL A 144 32.88 -6.65 3.26
N TYR A 145 33.07 -7.30 2.11
CA TYR A 145 33.99 -8.44 1.98
C TYR A 145 35.42 -8.06 2.37
N ASN A 146 35.84 -6.83 2.08
CA ASN A 146 37.16 -6.29 2.44
C ASN A 146 37.19 -5.64 3.84
N GLY A 147 36.17 -5.83 4.68
CA GLY A 147 36.18 -5.40 6.09
C GLY A 147 35.70 -3.96 6.34
N VAL A 148 35.07 -3.30 5.35
CA VAL A 148 34.44 -1.98 5.52
C VAL A 148 32.99 -2.17 5.98
N THR A 149 32.65 -1.70 7.19
CA THR A 149 31.35 -1.98 7.83
C THR A 149 30.39 -0.78 7.87
N LEU A 150 30.71 0.29 7.14
CA LEU A 150 29.88 1.49 7.03
C LEU A 150 28.41 1.20 6.65
N SER A 151 28.17 0.27 5.73
CA SER A 151 26.82 -0.07 5.26
C SER A 151 26.01 -0.89 6.27
N THR A 152 26.66 -1.55 7.23
CA THR A 152 26.03 -2.36 8.28
C THR A 152 26.01 -1.67 9.64
N SER A 153 26.65 -0.51 9.75
CA SER A 153 26.61 0.32 10.96
C SER A 153 25.19 0.86 11.19
N TYR A 154 24.72 0.66 12.41
CA TYR A 154 23.38 1.06 12.84
C TYR A 154 23.46 2.42 13.52
N GLU A 155 22.75 3.43 13.00
CA GLU A 155 22.57 4.66 13.77
C GLU A 155 21.65 4.43 14.96
N ARG A 156 22.15 4.75 16.16
CA ARG A 156 21.37 4.78 17.38
C ARG A 156 20.42 5.98 17.29
N SER A 157 19.22 5.79 16.75
CA SER A 157 18.26 6.90 16.67
C SER A 157 17.84 7.35 18.07
N LYS A 158 17.79 8.67 18.30
CA LYS A 158 17.26 9.25 19.52
C LYS A 158 15.75 8.98 19.58
N LYS A 159 15.36 7.99 20.40
CA LYS A 159 13.97 7.62 20.78
C LYS A 159 13.08 7.14 19.61
N ASP A 160 12.70 5.87 19.67
CA ASP A 160 11.54 5.25 18.99
C ASP A 160 11.60 4.96 17.48
N THR A 161 12.72 5.14 16.78
CA THR A 161 12.91 4.52 15.45
C THR A 161 13.87 3.33 15.51
N PRO A 162 13.46 2.13 15.04
CA PRO A 162 14.36 0.99 14.93
C PRO A 162 15.54 1.37 14.05
N PHE A 163 16.72 0.89 14.41
CA PHE A 163 17.97 1.21 13.74
C PHE A 163 17.80 1.24 12.21
N THR A 164 18.04 2.40 11.60
CA THR A 164 18.01 2.50 10.15
C THR A 164 19.37 2.09 9.61
N GLU A 165 19.40 1.00 8.85
CA GLU A 165 20.58 0.61 8.08
C GLU A 165 21.08 1.81 7.26
N ARG A 166 22.40 2.06 7.28
CA ARG A 166 23.07 2.97 6.34
C ARG A 166 23.15 2.37 4.92
N SER A 167 22.21 1.53 4.52
CA SER A 167 22.18 0.85 3.21
C SER A 167 22.11 1.82 2.03
N GLY A 168 21.81 3.10 2.28
CA GLY A 168 21.88 4.19 1.31
C GLY A 168 23.18 5.01 1.30
N PHE A 169 24.14 4.77 2.19
CA PHE A 169 25.29 5.68 2.39
C PHE A 169 26.14 5.83 1.12
N TRP A 170 26.47 4.72 0.44
CA TRP A 170 27.28 4.75 -0.78
C TRP A 170 26.62 5.49 -1.95
N HIS A 171 25.30 5.65 -1.91
CA HIS A 171 24.53 6.45 -2.87
C HIS A 171 24.47 7.94 -2.51
N SER A 172 24.87 8.29 -1.30
CA SER A 172 24.84 9.68 -0.84
C SER A 172 26.03 10.44 -1.40
N LYS A 173 25.89 11.77 -1.51
CA LYS A 173 27.01 12.65 -1.88
C LYS A 173 28.23 12.45 -0.97
N ALA A 174 28.00 12.24 0.32
CA ALA A 174 29.05 12.00 1.31
C ALA A 174 29.81 10.68 1.03
N GLY A 175 29.07 9.59 0.78
CA GLY A 175 29.67 8.30 0.43
C GLY A 175 30.42 8.33 -0.91
N VAL A 176 29.88 9.01 -1.92
CA VAL A 176 30.55 9.19 -3.22
C VAL A 176 31.84 10.01 -3.07
N ASN A 177 31.81 11.11 -2.32
CA ASN A 177 33.00 11.92 -2.07
C ASN A 177 34.09 11.14 -1.32
N LEU A 178 33.71 10.39 -0.29
CA LEU A 178 34.61 9.50 0.44
C LEU A 178 35.31 8.53 -0.51
N LEU A 179 34.55 7.89 -1.41
CA LEU A 179 35.11 6.93 -2.37
C LEU A 179 36.04 7.60 -3.40
N TYR A 180 35.73 8.81 -3.87
CA TYR A 180 36.66 9.56 -4.72
C TYR A 180 37.95 9.93 -4.00
N HIS A 181 37.85 10.33 -2.72
CA HIS A 181 39.02 10.63 -1.90
C HIS A 181 39.89 9.39 -1.70
N LEU A 182 39.27 8.25 -1.40
CA LEU A 182 39.95 6.95 -1.29
C LEU A 182 40.70 6.58 -2.58
N VAL A 183 40.10 6.79 -3.75
CA VAL A 183 40.75 6.55 -5.05
C VAL A 183 41.97 7.47 -5.23
N GLY A 184 41.89 8.72 -4.77
CA GLY A 184 42.99 9.69 -4.84
C GLY A 184 44.21 9.36 -3.97
N LEU A 185 44.09 8.46 -2.99
CA LEU A 185 45.19 8.05 -2.12
C LEU A 185 46.14 7.02 -2.78
N ASN A 186 45.86 6.55 -4.01
CA ASN A 186 46.73 5.63 -4.77
C ASN A 186 47.17 4.35 -4.01
N GLY A 187 46.29 3.82 -3.15
CA GLY A 187 46.42 2.49 -2.56
C GLY A 187 47.17 2.39 -1.23
N GLU A 188 47.87 3.43 -0.77
CA GLU A 188 48.46 3.45 0.58
C GLU A 188 47.57 4.24 1.54
N VAL A 189 46.57 3.56 2.10
CA VAL A 189 45.69 4.14 3.12
C VAL A 189 46.34 3.97 4.50
N THR A 190 46.59 5.08 5.18
CA THR A 190 47.09 5.12 6.56
C THR A 190 45.94 5.27 7.56
N LYS A 191 46.24 5.13 8.86
CA LYS A 191 45.24 5.40 9.91
C LYS A 191 44.79 6.86 9.94
N SER A 192 45.67 7.80 9.61
CA SER A 192 45.32 9.22 9.52
C SER A 192 44.30 9.43 8.41
N ASP A 193 44.51 8.79 7.26
CA ASP A 193 43.58 8.87 6.13
C ASP A 193 42.20 8.32 6.48
N LEU A 194 42.10 7.31 7.37
CA LEU A 194 40.80 6.84 7.85
C LEU A 194 40.04 7.92 8.63
N HIS A 195 40.74 8.74 9.42
CA HIS A 195 40.10 9.81 10.18
C HIS A 195 39.55 10.88 9.22
N ASP A 196 40.33 11.27 8.22
CA ASP A 196 39.93 12.23 7.18
C ASP A 196 38.75 11.69 6.33
N LEU A 197 38.82 10.42 5.92
CA LEU A 197 37.71 9.72 5.24
C LEU A 197 36.47 9.64 6.14
N GLY A 198 36.66 9.49 7.45
CA GLY A 198 35.63 9.47 8.47
C GLY A 198 34.80 10.74 8.55
N GLU A 199 35.41 11.90 8.29
CA GLU A 199 34.72 13.20 8.30
C GLU A 199 33.61 13.26 7.25
N TYR A 200 33.83 12.70 6.06
CA TYR A 200 32.80 12.60 5.02
C TYR A 200 31.58 11.79 5.48
N ALA A 201 31.78 10.83 6.38
CA ALA A 201 30.75 9.98 6.93
C ALA A 201 30.18 10.49 8.28
N GLY A 202 30.68 11.63 8.77
CA GLY A 202 30.33 12.18 10.08
C GLY A 202 30.70 11.23 11.23
N LEU A 203 31.83 10.52 11.11
CA LEU A 203 32.34 9.58 12.11
C LEU A 203 33.40 10.25 12.99
N SER A 204 33.43 9.90 14.27
CA SER A 204 34.59 10.19 15.13
C SER A 204 35.83 9.41 14.68
N PRO A 205 37.05 9.80 15.09
CA PRO A 205 38.27 9.04 14.78
C PRO A 205 38.18 7.56 15.19
N SER A 206 37.65 7.28 16.38
CA SER A 206 37.47 5.90 16.85
C SER A 206 36.45 5.12 16.02
N GLU A 207 35.35 5.74 15.61
CA GLU A 207 34.35 5.09 14.75
C GLU A 207 34.89 4.86 13.33
N SER A 208 35.73 5.76 12.85
CA SER A 208 36.40 5.64 11.55
C SER A 208 37.35 4.45 11.54
N GLU A 209 38.17 4.29 12.58
CA GLU A 209 39.00 3.10 12.74
C GLU A 209 38.20 1.80 12.82
N ILE A 210 37.00 1.81 13.40
CA ILE A 210 36.13 0.62 13.47
C ILE A 210 35.50 0.32 12.11
N HIS A 211 34.93 1.33 11.45
CA HIS A 211 34.08 1.14 10.27
C HIS A 211 34.84 1.14 8.95
N LEU A 212 36.00 1.78 8.91
CA LEU A 212 36.82 1.98 7.71
C LEU A 212 38.11 1.15 7.70
N ASN A 213 38.39 0.38 8.75
CA ASN A 213 39.63 -0.42 8.86
C ASN A 213 39.92 -1.28 7.62
N GLY A 214 38.86 -1.77 6.96
CA GLY A 214 38.97 -2.55 5.73
C GLY A 214 39.77 -1.84 4.63
N PHE A 215 39.76 -0.51 4.58
CA PHE A 215 40.53 0.26 3.60
C PHE A 215 42.05 0.13 3.78
N LEU A 216 42.56 -0.09 5.00
CA LEU A 216 44.00 -0.31 5.24
C LEU A 216 44.53 -1.57 4.54
N LYS A 217 43.63 -2.53 4.25
CA LYS A 217 43.96 -3.82 3.63
C LYS A 217 43.39 -3.94 2.22
N LEU A 218 42.79 -2.88 1.70
CA LEU A 218 42.15 -2.92 0.39
C LEU A 218 43.23 -2.94 -0.69
N PRO A 219 43.31 -3.98 -1.54
CA PRO A 219 44.27 -4.00 -2.62
C PRO A 219 44.11 -2.76 -3.51
N SER A 220 45.22 -2.10 -3.87
CA SER A 220 45.22 -0.89 -4.71
C SER A 220 44.44 -1.10 -6.01
N VAL A 221 44.58 -2.27 -6.63
CA VAL A 221 43.83 -2.66 -7.84
C VAL A 221 42.31 -2.59 -7.64
N ILE A 222 41.79 -2.91 -6.45
CA ILE A 222 40.36 -2.80 -6.15
C ILE A 222 39.95 -1.32 -6.04
N ALA A 223 40.74 -0.51 -5.32
CA ALA A 223 40.48 0.93 -5.23
C ALA A 223 40.51 1.60 -6.61
N GLU A 224 41.60 1.41 -7.36
CA GLU A 224 41.85 2.07 -8.64
C GLU A 224 40.95 1.58 -9.77
N ASN A 225 40.62 0.30 -9.84
CA ASN A 225 39.86 -0.24 -10.97
C ASN A 225 38.40 -0.49 -10.64
N VAL A 226 38.10 -1.10 -9.49
CA VAL A 226 36.72 -1.50 -9.17
C VAL A 226 35.93 -0.31 -8.64
N ILE A 227 36.46 0.43 -7.66
CA ILE A 227 35.76 1.57 -7.08
C ILE A 227 35.65 2.69 -8.11
N TYR A 228 36.77 3.08 -8.74
CA TYR A 228 36.76 4.14 -9.75
C TYR A 228 35.86 3.83 -10.95
N ALA A 229 35.91 2.62 -11.52
CA ALA A 229 35.03 2.26 -12.63
C ALA A 229 33.55 2.27 -12.20
N THR A 230 33.26 1.81 -10.97
CA THR A 230 31.89 1.89 -10.43
C THR A 230 31.43 3.34 -10.33
N LEU A 231 32.25 4.23 -9.74
CA LEU A 231 31.93 5.64 -9.60
C LEU A 231 31.68 6.31 -10.95
N THR A 232 32.60 6.10 -11.90
CA THR A 232 32.51 6.63 -13.27
C THR A 232 31.22 6.17 -13.97
N HIS A 233 30.93 4.86 -13.88
CA HIS A 233 29.72 4.30 -14.48
C HIS A 233 28.45 4.81 -13.80
N THR A 234 28.42 4.89 -12.47
CA THR A 234 27.26 5.44 -11.74
C THR A 234 27.05 6.92 -12.02
N SER A 235 28.13 7.71 -12.19
CA SER A 235 28.04 9.12 -12.60
C SER A 235 27.43 9.26 -13.99
N THR A 236 27.86 8.41 -14.94
CA THR A 236 27.28 8.36 -16.29
C THR A 236 25.78 8.04 -16.23
N LEU A 237 25.38 7.07 -15.38
CA LEU A 237 23.97 6.74 -15.18
C LEU A 237 23.19 7.90 -14.55
N ASP A 238 23.77 8.64 -13.61
CA ASP A 238 23.14 9.82 -13.01
C ASP A 238 22.93 10.96 -14.02
N GLU A 239 23.89 11.20 -14.91
CA GLU A 239 23.75 12.15 -16.01
C GLU A 239 22.63 11.73 -16.98
N GLN A 240 22.58 10.45 -17.36
CA GLN A 240 21.52 9.91 -18.20
C GLN A 240 20.15 10.03 -17.55
N ILE A 241 20.03 9.73 -16.25
CA ILE A 241 18.79 9.88 -15.48
C ILE A 241 18.37 11.36 -15.45
N SER A 242 19.30 12.28 -15.19
CA SER A 242 19.02 13.72 -15.15
C SER A 242 18.58 14.25 -16.52
N HIS A 243 19.25 13.82 -17.59
CA HIS A 243 18.87 14.16 -18.95
C HIS A 243 17.46 13.66 -19.28
N LEU A 244 17.16 12.41 -18.94
CA LEU A 244 15.86 11.80 -19.17
C LEU A 244 14.75 12.44 -18.33
N ASP A 245 15.05 12.91 -17.12
CA ASP A 245 14.10 13.66 -16.29
C ASP A 245 13.65 14.95 -16.96
N LYS A 246 14.59 15.70 -17.55
CA LYS A 246 14.28 16.91 -18.33
C LYS A 246 13.46 16.58 -19.58
N GLN A 247 13.76 15.46 -20.26
CA GLN A 247 12.98 15.02 -21.41
C GLN A 247 11.56 14.60 -21.03
N ILE A 248 11.38 13.87 -19.93
CA ILE A 248 10.08 13.46 -19.39
C ILE A 248 9.24 14.69 -19.06
N GLU A 249 9.83 15.67 -18.37
CA GLU A 249 9.17 16.93 -18.04
C GLU A 249 8.71 17.69 -19.28
N ARG A 250 9.65 17.94 -20.20
CA ARG A 250 9.39 18.64 -21.45
C ARG A 250 8.27 17.96 -22.24
N HIS A 251 8.39 16.66 -22.48
CA HIS A 251 7.41 15.89 -23.24
C HIS A 251 6.02 15.91 -22.60
N PHE A 252 5.95 15.80 -21.26
CA PHE A 252 4.66 15.82 -20.57
C PHE A 252 4.00 17.21 -20.65
N HIS A 253 4.77 18.27 -20.44
CA HIS A 253 4.26 19.64 -20.52
C HIS A 253 3.89 20.06 -21.95
N GLU A 254 4.70 19.73 -22.96
CA GLU A 254 4.46 20.11 -24.36
C GLU A 254 3.21 19.44 -24.95
N HIS A 255 3.01 18.16 -24.70
CA HIS A 255 1.90 17.41 -25.28
C HIS A 255 0.62 17.42 -24.44
N TYR A 256 0.73 17.62 -23.13
CA TYR A 256 -0.40 17.57 -22.19
C TYR A 256 -0.30 18.65 -21.10
N PRO A 257 -0.23 19.95 -21.44
CA PRO A 257 0.02 21.02 -20.48
C PRO A 257 -1.07 21.07 -19.39
N LYS A 258 -2.34 20.88 -19.78
CA LYS A 258 -3.46 20.89 -18.83
C LYS A 258 -3.37 19.72 -17.84
N GLU A 259 -3.15 18.50 -18.32
CA GLU A 259 -3.03 17.32 -17.47
C GLU A 259 -1.74 17.34 -16.63
N TYR A 260 -0.68 17.97 -17.12
CA TYR A 260 0.53 18.25 -16.36
C TYR A 260 0.20 19.11 -15.14
N ASP A 261 -0.46 20.25 -15.33
CA ASP A 261 -0.85 21.16 -14.23
C ASP A 261 -1.79 20.49 -13.23
N ILE A 262 -2.81 19.78 -13.72
CA ILE A 262 -3.73 19.01 -12.87
C ILE A 262 -2.96 17.97 -12.05
N THR A 263 -2.03 17.26 -12.68
CA THR A 263 -1.26 16.23 -12.01
C THR A 263 -0.32 16.80 -10.95
N LEU A 264 0.31 17.95 -11.21
CA LEU A 264 1.22 18.60 -10.26
C LEU A 264 0.51 19.36 -9.13
N SER A 265 -0.73 19.77 -9.34
CA SER A 265 -1.56 20.28 -8.24
C SER A 265 -1.93 19.21 -7.20
N CYS A 266 -1.72 17.92 -7.52
CA CYS A 266 -2.01 16.84 -6.58
C CYS A 266 -0.95 16.74 -5.47
N PRO A 267 -1.33 16.31 -4.25
CA PRO A 267 -0.44 16.38 -3.09
C PRO A 267 0.84 15.56 -3.25
N SER A 268 1.99 16.22 -3.09
CA SER A 268 3.34 15.65 -3.22
C SER A 268 3.70 15.09 -4.60
N PHE A 269 2.93 15.37 -5.65
CA PHE A 269 3.30 14.98 -7.00
C PHE A 269 4.43 15.87 -7.51
N GLY A 270 5.58 15.28 -7.78
CA GLY A 270 6.61 15.91 -8.63
C GLY A 270 6.47 15.47 -10.08
N THR A 271 7.15 16.18 -10.99
CA THR A 271 7.10 15.94 -12.45
C THR A 271 7.24 14.47 -12.83
N VAL A 272 8.29 13.79 -12.33
CA VAL A 272 8.52 12.39 -12.68
C VAL A 272 7.44 11.46 -12.13
N SER A 273 7.03 11.63 -10.86
CA SER A 273 5.97 10.80 -10.28
C SER A 273 4.62 11.03 -10.95
N GLY A 274 4.32 12.28 -11.33
CA GLY A 274 3.14 12.64 -12.09
C GLY A 274 3.15 12.00 -13.47
N ALA A 275 4.27 12.11 -14.20
CA ALA A 275 4.45 11.47 -15.49
C ALA A 275 4.29 9.94 -15.41
N VAL A 276 4.80 9.28 -14.36
CA VAL A 276 4.58 7.84 -14.12
C VAL A 276 3.10 7.51 -13.96
N ILE A 277 2.37 8.29 -13.17
CA ILE A 277 0.95 8.05 -12.91
C ILE A 277 0.13 8.28 -14.18
N PHE A 278 0.34 9.42 -14.83
CA PHE A 278 -0.34 9.80 -16.07
C PHE A 278 -0.05 8.79 -17.18
N SER A 279 1.21 8.46 -17.43
CA SER A 279 1.59 7.57 -18.54
C SER A 279 1.12 6.12 -18.38
N GLU A 280 0.92 5.63 -17.15
CA GLU A 280 0.38 4.29 -16.91
C GLU A 280 -1.17 4.28 -16.90
N SER A 281 -1.80 5.39 -16.54
CA SER A 281 -3.25 5.50 -16.40
C SER A 281 -3.93 5.95 -17.71
N GLY A 282 -3.33 6.90 -18.42
CA GLY A 282 -3.84 7.56 -19.63
C GLY A 282 -4.47 8.92 -19.38
N THR A 283 -5.03 9.51 -20.45
CA THR A 283 -5.78 10.78 -20.41
C THR A 283 -7.11 10.64 -19.66
N ALA A 284 -7.81 11.75 -19.44
CA ALA A 284 -9.17 11.73 -18.87
C ALA A 284 -10.13 10.83 -19.67
N GLU A 285 -10.02 10.84 -21.00
CA GLU A 285 -10.80 9.95 -21.85
C GLU A 285 -10.44 8.48 -21.63
N CYS A 286 -9.14 8.15 -21.61
CA CYS A 286 -8.69 6.80 -21.30
C CYS A 286 -9.23 6.32 -19.94
N LEU A 287 -9.24 7.20 -18.93
CA LEU A 287 -9.78 6.85 -17.61
C LEU A 287 -11.28 6.52 -17.66
N ARG A 288 -12.09 7.33 -18.37
CA ARG A 288 -13.55 7.08 -18.51
C ARG A 288 -13.85 5.79 -19.27
N GLN A 289 -13.07 5.51 -20.32
CA GLN A 289 -13.26 4.30 -21.13
C GLN A 289 -12.80 3.03 -20.40
N ARG A 290 -11.71 3.12 -19.62
CA ARG A 290 -11.10 1.96 -18.94
C ARG A 290 -11.76 1.65 -17.60
N PHE A 291 -12.26 2.66 -16.89
CA PHE A 291 -12.74 2.51 -15.53
C PHE A 291 -14.17 3.05 -15.40
N LYS A 292 -15.10 2.18 -15.00
CA LYS A 292 -16.48 2.51 -14.67
C LYS A 292 -16.55 3.50 -13.50
N ASP A 293 -15.67 3.31 -12.52
CA ASP A 293 -15.61 4.13 -11.33
C ASP A 293 -14.19 4.19 -10.75
N VAL A 294 -14.02 5.07 -9.76
CA VAL A 294 -12.74 5.26 -9.07
C VAL A 294 -12.28 4.01 -8.29
N GLU A 295 -13.19 3.15 -7.82
CA GLU A 295 -12.80 1.93 -7.11
C GLU A 295 -12.18 0.90 -8.07
N GLN A 296 -12.64 0.85 -9.32
CA GLN A 296 -12.01 0.07 -10.37
C GLN A 296 -10.60 0.60 -10.69
N TYR A 297 -10.43 1.92 -10.77
CA TYR A 297 -9.10 2.54 -10.90
C TYR A 297 -8.18 2.18 -9.72
N LEU A 298 -8.69 2.24 -8.49
CA LEU A 298 -7.90 1.87 -7.30
C LEU A 298 -7.48 0.39 -7.31
N ARG A 299 -8.34 -0.52 -7.80
CA ARG A 299 -7.94 -1.93 -7.99
C ARG A 299 -6.84 -2.04 -9.03
N PHE A 300 -7.00 -1.36 -10.17
CA PHE A 300 -5.96 -1.29 -11.20
C PHE A 300 -4.64 -0.75 -10.66
N ALA A 301 -4.65 0.27 -9.80
CA ALA A 301 -3.45 0.81 -9.17
C ALA A 301 -2.90 -0.05 -8.02
N GLN A 302 -3.42 -1.27 -7.78
CA GLN A 302 -3.09 -2.12 -6.62
C GLN A 302 -3.28 -1.43 -5.24
N LEU A 303 -4.24 -0.52 -5.16
CA LEU A 303 -4.66 0.16 -3.93
C LEU A 303 -6.00 -0.38 -3.41
N GLY A 304 -6.65 -1.28 -4.15
CA GLY A 304 -7.84 -2.04 -3.77
C GLY A 304 -7.64 -2.99 -2.58
N ILE A 305 -8.75 -3.45 -1.98
CA ILE A 305 -8.73 -4.63 -1.10
C ILE A 305 -9.08 -5.82 -1.97
N GLY A 306 -8.12 -6.69 -2.27
CA GLY A 306 -8.39 -7.94 -2.97
C GLY A 306 -9.15 -8.87 -2.03
N LYS A 307 -10.41 -9.20 -2.35
CA LYS A 307 -11.23 -10.13 -1.59
C LYS A 307 -11.29 -11.46 -2.33
N VAL A 308 -10.98 -12.56 -1.65
CA VAL A 308 -11.26 -13.92 -2.14
C VAL A 308 -12.62 -14.30 -1.61
N ILE A 309 -13.62 -14.37 -2.48
CA ILE A 309 -14.98 -14.77 -2.12
C ILE A 309 -15.27 -16.12 -2.79
N THR A 310 -15.64 -17.12 -2.00
CA THR A 310 -16.07 -18.44 -2.50
C THR A 310 -17.38 -18.79 -1.81
N GLY A 311 -18.39 -19.21 -2.59
CA GLY A 311 -19.72 -19.51 -2.05
C GLY A 311 -20.37 -18.32 -1.34
N GLY A 312 -20.11 -17.08 -1.80
CA GLY A 312 -20.58 -15.85 -1.17
C GLY A 312 -19.86 -15.46 0.13
N LYS A 313 -18.94 -16.28 0.64
CA LYS A 313 -18.19 -16.01 1.87
C LYS A 313 -16.79 -15.49 1.58
N LEU A 314 -16.35 -14.48 2.33
CA LEU A 314 -14.97 -13.99 2.27
C LEU A 314 -14.02 -15.02 2.89
N ILE A 315 -13.22 -15.68 2.06
CA ILE A 315 -12.24 -16.69 2.46
C ILE A 315 -10.88 -16.08 2.76
N GLY A 316 -10.54 -14.95 2.16
CA GLY A 316 -9.25 -14.32 2.40
C GLY A 316 -9.08 -12.97 1.73
N VAL A 317 -7.95 -12.33 2.05
CA VAL A 317 -7.52 -11.08 1.42
C VAL A 317 -6.24 -11.38 0.64
N VAL A 318 -6.28 -11.16 -0.67
CA VAL A 318 -5.11 -11.28 -1.55
C VAL A 318 -4.65 -9.89 -1.96
N SER A 319 -3.36 -9.76 -2.28
CA SER A 319 -2.87 -8.56 -2.97
C SER A 319 -3.72 -8.35 -4.23
N PRO A 320 -4.36 -7.17 -4.39
CA PRO A 320 -5.22 -6.93 -5.54
C PRO A 320 -4.40 -7.10 -6.84
N PRO A 321 -4.93 -7.79 -7.85
CA PRO A 321 -4.31 -7.79 -9.17
C PRO A 321 -4.30 -6.34 -9.71
N GLY A 322 -3.26 -5.97 -10.45
CA GLY A 322 -3.14 -4.62 -11.03
C GLY A 322 -1.71 -4.20 -11.34
N ASN A 323 -1.54 -2.92 -11.62
CA ASN A 323 -0.28 -2.25 -11.90
C ASN A 323 0.51 -1.96 -10.61
N ARG A 324 1.49 -2.83 -10.31
CA ARG A 324 2.36 -2.70 -9.12
C ARG A 324 3.16 -1.40 -9.09
N ARG A 325 3.53 -0.86 -10.26
CA ARG A 325 4.28 0.39 -10.39
C ARG A 325 3.46 1.56 -9.86
N LEU A 326 2.18 1.64 -10.24
CA LEU A 326 1.24 2.62 -9.69
C LEU A 326 1.06 2.46 -8.18
N GLY A 327 0.86 1.23 -7.71
CA GLY A 327 0.71 0.98 -6.28
C GLY A 327 1.93 1.40 -5.45
N SER A 328 3.13 1.25 -6.02
CA SER A 328 4.39 1.68 -5.41
C SER A 328 4.54 3.20 -5.41
N ILE A 329 4.27 3.88 -6.54
CA ILE A 329 4.45 5.34 -6.63
C ILE A 329 3.47 6.06 -5.70
N TYR A 330 2.20 5.64 -5.63
CA TYR A 330 1.24 6.24 -4.70
C TYR A 330 1.63 6.08 -3.23
N ARG A 331 2.25 4.95 -2.85
CA ARG A 331 2.78 4.77 -1.49
C ARG A 331 3.99 5.65 -1.20
N LEU A 332 4.83 5.90 -2.20
CA LEU A 332 5.93 6.85 -2.08
C LEU A 332 5.40 8.27 -1.87
N LEU A 333 4.41 8.68 -2.67
CA LEU A 333 3.74 9.97 -2.54
C LEU A 333 3.07 10.13 -1.18
N ALA A 334 2.36 9.11 -0.69
CA ALA A 334 1.76 9.14 0.66
C ALA A 334 2.81 9.31 1.77
N ARG A 335 4.00 8.72 1.64
CA ARG A 335 5.10 8.94 2.59
C ARG A 335 5.66 10.36 2.49
N ALA A 336 5.72 10.93 1.29
CA ALA A 336 6.13 12.31 1.08
C ALA A 336 5.13 13.29 1.73
N VAL A 337 3.82 13.09 1.51
CA VAL A 337 2.74 13.85 2.17
C VAL A 337 2.86 13.80 3.69
N MET A 338 3.27 12.67 4.27
CA MET A 338 3.45 12.55 5.72
C MET A 338 4.70 13.26 6.28
N ARG A 339 5.68 13.58 5.44
CA ARG A 339 7.00 14.12 5.85
C ARG A 339 7.16 15.61 5.57
N THR A 340 6.41 16.12 4.62
CA THR A 340 6.39 17.54 4.28
C THR A 340 5.86 18.39 5.43
N LYS A 341 6.31 19.65 5.51
CA LYS A 341 5.88 20.64 6.51
C LYS A 341 4.93 21.69 5.93
N ASP A 342 4.45 21.44 4.72
CA ASP A 342 3.54 22.33 4.01
C ASP A 342 2.20 22.44 4.77
N PRO A 343 1.77 23.66 5.17
CA PRO A 343 0.50 23.87 5.86
C PRO A 343 -0.72 23.36 5.09
N ASP A 344 -0.69 23.38 3.75
CA ASP A 344 -1.80 22.93 2.91
C ASP A 344 -2.08 21.41 3.08
N TYR A 345 -1.12 20.67 3.62
CA TYR A 345 -1.24 19.24 3.89
C TYR A 345 -1.60 18.93 5.34
N GLU A 346 -1.77 19.94 6.21
CA GLU A 346 -1.97 19.72 7.64
C GLU A 346 -3.21 18.86 7.93
N GLU A 347 -4.32 19.08 7.24
CA GLU A 347 -5.54 18.31 7.47
C GLU A 347 -5.36 16.82 7.09
N ILE A 348 -4.84 16.54 5.90
CA ILE A 348 -4.62 15.17 5.44
C ILE A 348 -3.56 14.45 6.29
N GLN A 349 -2.58 15.18 6.81
CA GLN A 349 -1.61 14.67 7.77
C GLN A 349 -2.23 14.36 9.12
N LYS A 350 -3.01 15.27 9.72
CA LYS A 350 -3.76 15.04 10.98
C LYS A 350 -4.64 13.80 10.86
N TRP A 351 -5.38 13.68 9.76
CA TRP A 351 -6.19 12.50 9.45
C TRP A 351 -5.36 11.21 9.38
N THR A 352 -4.22 11.25 8.68
CA THR A 352 -3.33 10.08 8.52
C THR A 352 -2.67 9.69 9.83
N ASN A 353 -2.23 10.66 10.64
CA ASN A 353 -1.66 10.43 11.96
C ASN A 353 -2.69 9.84 12.92
N SER A 354 -3.93 10.34 12.91
CA SER A 354 -5.05 9.72 13.64
C SER A 354 -5.27 8.26 13.20
N LEU A 355 -5.21 7.95 11.91
CA LEU A 355 -5.26 6.56 11.43
C LEU A 355 -4.06 5.72 11.88
N ARG A 356 -2.85 6.30 11.88
CA ARG A 356 -1.62 5.64 12.33
C ARG A 356 -1.71 5.25 13.79
N HIS A 357 -2.19 6.14 14.66
CA HIS A 357 -2.38 5.87 16.10
C HIS A 357 -3.36 4.73 16.37
N ARG A 358 -4.42 4.62 15.54
CA ARG A 358 -5.43 3.57 15.67
C ARG A 358 -5.04 2.23 15.05
N THR A 359 -4.08 2.24 14.13
CA THR A 359 -3.74 1.07 13.32
C THR A 359 -2.22 0.83 13.35
N ASN A 360 -1.59 0.79 12.18
CA ASN A 360 -0.13 0.78 12.06
C ASN A 360 0.27 1.68 10.89
N TYR A 361 1.56 2.02 10.86
CA TYR A 361 2.11 2.91 9.85
C TYR A 361 1.80 2.46 8.41
N LEU A 362 1.99 1.18 8.09
CA LEU A 362 1.77 0.67 6.73
C LEU A 362 0.29 0.73 6.31
N LYS A 363 -0.64 0.46 7.23
CA LYS A 363 -2.09 0.62 6.99
C LYS A 363 -2.45 2.08 6.76
N SER A 364 -1.90 3.01 7.55
CA SER A 364 -2.12 4.45 7.36
C SER A 364 -1.59 4.95 6.01
N ILE A 365 -0.39 4.51 5.60
CA ILE A 365 0.18 4.83 4.28
C ILE A 365 -0.69 4.28 3.15
N SER A 366 -1.18 3.04 3.27
CA SER A 366 -2.07 2.45 2.26
C SER A 366 -3.39 3.24 2.12
N ALA A 367 -3.98 3.64 3.25
CA ALA A 367 -5.19 4.46 3.26
C ALA A 367 -4.97 5.84 2.63
N LEU A 368 -3.85 6.50 2.97
CA LEU A 368 -3.46 7.77 2.36
C LEU A 368 -3.19 7.64 0.86
N SER A 369 -2.50 6.58 0.44
CA SER A 369 -2.24 6.28 -0.97
C SER A 369 -3.54 6.16 -1.78
N ARG A 370 -4.54 5.44 -1.23
CA ARG A 370 -5.88 5.35 -1.84
C ARG A 370 -6.51 6.73 -1.99
N ARG A 371 -6.41 7.59 -0.97
CA ARG A 371 -7.01 8.92 -0.99
C ARG A 371 -6.36 9.82 -2.04
N VAL A 372 -5.03 9.87 -2.06
CA VAL A 372 -4.24 10.61 -3.05
C VAL A 372 -4.56 10.13 -4.49
N ALA A 373 -4.70 8.82 -4.71
CA ALA A 373 -5.09 8.28 -6.02
C ALA A 373 -6.51 8.68 -6.44
N LYS A 374 -7.47 8.72 -5.50
CA LYS A 374 -8.82 9.21 -5.80
C LYS A 374 -8.82 10.70 -6.14
N MET A 375 -8.06 11.51 -5.40
CA MET A 375 -7.92 12.95 -5.65
C MET A 375 -7.44 13.20 -7.09
N TRP A 376 -6.35 12.54 -7.49
CA TRP A 376 -5.84 12.63 -8.86
C TRP A 376 -6.85 12.16 -9.90
N TYR A 377 -7.48 11.00 -9.68
CA TYR A 377 -8.48 10.46 -10.61
C TYR A 377 -9.64 11.45 -10.84
N PHE A 378 -10.22 12.01 -9.78
CA PHE A 378 -11.33 12.94 -9.91
C PHE A 378 -10.91 14.28 -10.52
N ALA A 379 -9.72 14.80 -10.16
CA ALA A 379 -9.17 16.01 -10.77
C ALA A 379 -9.00 15.84 -12.28
N MET A 380 -8.43 14.72 -12.72
CA MET A 380 -8.28 14.36 -14.14
C MET A 380 -9.63 14.21 -14.86
N ILE A 381 -10.59 13.48 -14.27
CA ILE A 381 -11.91 13.28 -14.88
C ILE A 381 -12.70 14.59 -14.98
N LYS A 382 -12.57 15.50 -14.00
CA LYS A 382 -13.24 16.81 -14.05
C LYS A 382 -12.49 17.81 -14.92
N GLY A 383 -11.20 17.60 -15.16
CA GLY A 383 -10.36 18.54 -15.90
C GLY A 383 -10.08 19.82 -15.10
N GLU A 384 -9.96 19.68 -13.77
CA GLU A 384 -9.76 20.77 -12.82
C GLU A 384 -8.53 20.49 -11.96
N LEU A 385 -7.88 21.56 -11.46
CA LEU A 385 -6.81 21.42 -10.49
C LEU A 385 -7.30 20.68 -9.24
N CYS A 386 -6.40 19.88 -8.67
CA CYS A 386 -6.63 19.20 -7.42
C CYS A 386 -6.75 20.22 -6.28
N SER A 387 -7.82 20.13 -5.50
CA SER A 387 -8.04 20.96 -4.32
C SER A 387 -8.45 20.06 -3.16
N PHE A 388 -7.88 20.32 -1.98
CA PHE A 388 -8.25 19.64 -0.75
C PHE A 388 -9.67 19.97 -0.32
N ASP A 389 -10.09 21.24 -0.49
CA ASP A 389 -11.42 21.73 -0.09
C ASP A 389 -12.53 21.01 -0.86
N LYS A 390 -12.29 20.72 -2.15
CA LYS A 390 -13.22 19.95 -2.97
C LYS A 390 -13.30 18.48 -2.54
N TYR A 391 -12.33 18.01 -1.76
CA TYR A 391 -12.25 16.63 -1.31
C TYR A 391 -12.80 16.51 0.10
N ASP A 392 -14.10 16.74 0.23
CA ASP A 392 -14.84 16.90 1.48
C ASP A 392 -14.46 15.87 2.57
N PHE A 393 -13.51 16.27 3.42
CA PHE A 393 -13.08 15.51 4.59
C PHE A 393 -14.22 15.44 5.61
N GLU A 394 -15.05 16.47 5.64
CA GLU A 394 -16.25 16.58 6.47
C GLU A 394 -17.33 15.61 5.99
N ALA A 395 -17.58 15.38 4.70
CA ALA A 395 -18.52 14.38 4.22
C ALA A 395 -18.12 12.95 4.62
N VAL A 396 -16.82 12.65 4.61
CA VAL A 396 -16.33 11.36 5.11
C VAL A 396 -16.52 11.26 6.63
N ARG A 397 -16.29 12.34 7.39
CA ARG A 397 -16.60 12.40 8.82
C ARG A 397 -18.10 12.30 9.09
N ALA A 398 -18.94 12.98 8.32
CA ALA A 398 -20.38 13.05 8.46
C ALA A 398 -21.06 11.73 8.11
N THR A 399 -20.63 11.07 7.03
CA THR A 399 -21.11 9.72 6.69
C THR A 399 -20.76 8.74 7.80
N ARG A 400 -19.54 8.82 8.33
CA ARG A 400 -19.09 8.02 9.46
C ARG A 400 -19.87 8.35 10.74
N ASN A 401 -20.12 9.62 11.03
CA ASN A 401 -20.91 10.06 12.18
C ASN A 401 -22.34 9.57 12.06
N LYS A 402 -22.96 9.60 10.87
CA LYS A 402 -24.27 9.01 10.63
C LYS A 402 -24.30 7.51 10.89
N GLU A 403 -23.27 6.77 10.49
CA GLU A 403 -23.16 5.34 10.81
C GLU A 403 -22.94 5.08 12.31
N ILE A 404 -22.15 5.94 12.98
CA ILE A 404 -21.92 5.86 14.43
C ILE A 404 -23.23 6.13 15.17
N VAL A 405 -23.95 7.20 14.83
CA VAL A 405 -25.24 7.55 15.43
C VAL A 405 -26.22 6.39 15.26
N LYS A 406 -26.37 5.84 14.04
CA LYS A 406 -27.21 4.64 13.83
C LYS A 406 -26.82 3.47 14.72
N ALA A 407 -25.53 3.24 14.91
CA ALA A 407 -25.08 2.13 15.74
C ALA A 407 -25.26 2.40 17.24
N VAL A 408 -25.11 3.65 17.68
CA VAL A 408 -25.43 4.11 19.04
C VAL A 408 -26.94 3.99 19.31
N ASP A 409 -27.79 4.36 18.36
CA ASP A 409 -29.25 4.23 18.47
C ASP A 409 -29.66 2.76 18.61
N ILE A 410 -29.03 1.85 17.84
CA ILE A 410 -29.25 0.41 17.99
C ILE A 410 -28.86 -0.06 19.40
N VAL A 411 -27.74 0.42 19.95
CA VAL A 411 -27.29 0.07 21.31
C VAL A 411 -28.25 0.64 22.37
N ASN A 412 -28.69 1.88 22.22
CA ASN A 412 -29.61 2.54 23.16
C ASN A 412 -31.02 1.95 23.13
N GLY A 413 -31.43 1.38 22.00
CA GLY A 413 -32.71 0.68 21.86
C GLY A 413 -32.74 -0.70 22.51
N ILE A 414 -31.61 -1.22 23.00
CA ILE A 414 -31.56 -2.49 23.75
C ILE A 414 -31.96 -2.18 25.19
N ASN A 415 -33.13 -2.69 25.61
CA ASN A 415 -33.60 -2.53 26.98
C ASN A 415 -32.78 -3.44 27.91
N PHE A 416 -31.92 -2.83 28.72
CA PHE A 416 -31.00 -3.52 29.63
C PHE A 416 -31.64 -4.05 30.93
N GLN A 417 -32.96 -3.92 31.09
CA GLN A 417 -33.66 -4.29 32.32
C GLN A 417 -33.99 -5.78 32.45
N ASP A 418 -33.88 -6.56 31.38
CA ASP A 418 -34.09 -8.01 31.41
C ASP A 418 -32.76 -8.78 31.45
N GLU A 419 -32.78 -9.98 32.02
CA GLU A 419 -31.63 -10.87 32.07
C GLU A 419 -31.13 -11.24 30.66
N MET A 420 -30.22 -10.44 30.08
CA MET A 420 -29.60 -10.73 28.78
C MET A 420 -28.92 -12.11 28.78
N THR A 421 -29.31 -12.97 27.86
CA THR A 421 -28.62 -14.24 27.62
C THR A 421 -27.14 -14.01 27.27
N GLN A 422 -26.31 -15.03 27.49
CA GLN A 422 -24.88 -14.97 27.15
C GLN A 422 -24.65 -14.63 25.67
N GLU A 423 -25.55 -15.08 24.79
CA GLU A 423 -25.48 -14.81 23.36
C GLU A 423 -25.81 -13.35 23.02
N GLU A 424 -26.81 -12.76 23.66
CA GLU A 424 -27.14 -11.33 23.53
C GLU A 424 -25.99 -10.45 24.04
N ALA A 425 -25.36 -10.82 25.17
CA ALA A 425 -24.17 -10.13 25.68
C ALA A 425 -22.99 -10.20 24.70
N LEU A 426 -22.83 -11.34 24.04
CA LEU A 426 -21.80 -11.52 23.00
C LEU A 426 -22.11 -10.69 21.76
N GLN A 427 -23.37 -10.64 21.32
CA GLN A 427 -23.80 -9.85 20.17
C GLN A 427 -23.67 -8.35 20.43
N LEU A 428 -24.05 -7.88 21.62
CA LEU A 428 -23.83 -6.51 22.06
C LEU A 428 -22.34 -6.18 22.14
N GLY A 429 -21.52 -7.06 22.71
CA GLY A 429 -20.07 -6.88 22.73
C GLY A 429 -19.47 -6.78 21.31
N ARG A 430 -20.04 -7.50 20.33
CA ARG A 430 -19.63 -7.42 18.91
C ARG A 430 -20.02 -6.09 18.29
N LEU A 431 -21.25 -5.64 18.53
CA LEU A 431 -21.73 -4.33 18.07
C LEU A 431 -20.88 -3.22 18.69
N VAL A 432 -20.72 -3.29 20.01
CA VAL A 432 -19.73 -2.70 20.90
C VAL A 432 -18.36 -2.41 20.25
N ASP A 433 -17.65 -3.51 20.04
CA ASP A 433 -16.33 -3.58 19.43
C ASP A 433 -16.31 -2.97 18.02
N VAL A 434 -17.31 -3.27 17.18
CA VAL A 434 -17.41 -2.71 15.82
C VAL A 434 -17.58 -1.19 15.85
N VAL A 435 -18.45 -0.66 16.72
CA VAL A 435 -18.66 0.77 16.90
C VAL A 435 -17.38 1.42 17.42
N SER A 436 -16.76 0.86 18.45
CA SER A 436 -15.53 1.39 19.05
C SER A 436 -14.38 1.49 18.02
N LYS A 437 -14.12 0.40 17.29
CA LYS A 437 -13.13 0.36 16.19
C LYS A 437 -13.45 1.39 15.11
N ARG A 438 -14.74 1.58 14.80
CA ARG A 438 -15.21 2.62 13.88
C ARG A 438 -15.17 4.03 14.48
N MET A 439 -15.15 4.24 15.78
CA MET A 439 -14.86 5.54 16.40
C MET A 439 -13.35 5.76 16.56
N GLY A 440 -12.54 4.70 16.44
CA GLY A 440 -11.12 4.75 16.72
C GLY A 440 -10.77 4.69 18.19
N GLN A 441 -11.73 4.29 19.01
CA GLN A 441 -11.53 3.93 20.41
C GLN A 441 -11.41 2.41 20.46
N ASN A 442 -10.37 1.88 21.09
CA ASN A 442 -10.33 0.44 21.33
C ASN A 442 -11.16 0.18 22.59
N LEU A 443 -12.45 -0.14 22.50
CA LEU A 443 -13.18 -0.59 23.69
C LEU A 443 -13.00 -2.11 23.84
N VAL A 444 -12.88 -2.58 25.08
CA VAL A 444 -12.84 -4.00 25.40
C VAL A 444 -14.13 -4.40 26.07
N TYR A 445 -14.63 -5.56 25.69
CA TYR A 445 -15.78 -6.18 26.35
C TYR A 445 -15.29 -7.44 27.03
N VAL A 446 -15.26 -7.44 28.37
CA VAL A 446 -14.94 -8.64 29.15
C VAL A 446 -16.22 -9.31 29.61
N ILE A 447 -16.67 -10.32 28.87
CA ILE A 447 -17.90 -11.04 29.21
C ILE A 447 -17.55 -12.09 30.27
N ASN A 448 -17.91 -11.80 31.52
CA ASN A 448 -17.93 -12.80 32.58
C ASN A 448 -19.35 -13.43 32.62
N PRO A 449 -19.50 -14.77 32.50
CA PRO A 449 -20.79 -15.44 32.51
C PRO A 449 -21.64 -15.13 33.76
N GLU A 450 -21.00 -14.92 34.90
CA GLU A 450 -21.67 -14.65 36.18
C GLU A 450 -21.98 -13.15 36.40
N TYR A 451 -21.21 -12.24 35.79
CA TYR A 451 -21.28 -10.81 36.13
C TYR A 451 -21.69 -9.86 34.99
N ARG A 452 -21.66 -10.30 33.71
CA ARG A 452 -22.18 -9.56 32.52
C ARG A 452 -21.82 -8.05 32.45
N LYS A 453 -20.52 -7.69 32.42
CA LYS A 453 -20.08 -6.28 32.52
C LYS A 453 -19.08 -5.84 31.42
N VAL A 454 -18.86 -4.52 31.29
CA VAL A 454 -17.98 -3.90 30.27
C VAL A 454 -16.81 -3.13 30.92
N VAL A 455 -15.64 -3.12 30.27
CA VAL A 455 -14.42 -2.46 30.79
C VAL A 455 -13.80 -1.57 29.71
N SER A 456 -13.69 -0.26 29.93
CA SER A 456 -12.97 0.64 29.02
C SER A 456 -11.48 0.29 28.98
N THR A 457 -10.81 0.44 27.82
CA THR A 457 -9.34 0.25 27.74
C THR A 457 -8.54 1.46 28.20
N MET A 458 -9.19 2.62 28.36
CA MET A 458 -8.54 3.79 28.93
C MET A 458 -8.16 3.52 30.39
N GLY A 459 -6.89 3.74 30.74
CA GLY A 459 -6.36 3.51 32.09
C GLY A 459 -5.92 2.08 32.39
N VAL A 460 -6.10 1.12 31.47
CA VAL A 460 -5.72 -0.29 31.72
C VAL A 460 -4.23 -0.46 32.06
N GLU A 461 -3.35 0.39 31.51
CA GLU A 461 -1.90 0.36 31.83
C GLU A 461 -1.60 0.84 33.26
N GLU A 462 -2.40 1.75 33.82
CA GLU A 462 -2.25 2.22 35.20
C GLU A 462 -2.71 1.15 36.21
N VAL A 463 -3.58 0.24 35.75
CA VAL A 463 -4.18 -0.83 36.57
C VAL A 463 -3.36 -2.13 36.51
N PHE A 464 -2.74 -2.42 35.37
CA PHE A 464 -2.04 -3.67 35.10
C PHE A 464 -0.55 -3.44 34.80
N ASN A 465 0.14 -2.73 35.68
CA ASN A 465 1.56 -2.39 35.51
C ASN A 465 2.51 -3.15 36.44
N ASP A 466 2.00 -3.83 37.47
CA ASP A 466 2.83 -4.24 38.62
C ASP A 466 3.63 -5.51 38.31
N SER A 467 3.19 -6.31 37.34
CA SER A 467 3.90 -7.55 36.96
C SER A 467 3.95 -7.78 35.44
N LYS A 468 4.86 -8.65 35.00
CA LYS A 468 4.99 -9.05 33.59
C LYS A 468 3.70 -9.65 33.01
N SER A 469 2.96 -10.41 33.83
CA SER A 469 1.68 -11.00 33.45
C SER A 469 0.59 -9.94 33.30
N GLU A 470 0.57 -8.94 34.18
CA GLU A 470 -0.35 -7.81 34.10
C GLU A 470 -0.05 -6.93 32.88
N LYS A 471 1.21 -6.62 32.60
CA LYS A 471 1.60 -5.92 31.36
C LYS A 471 1.15 -6.67 30.09
N SER A 472 1.16 -8.01 30.14
CA SER A 472 0.63 -8.86 29.07
C SER A 472 -0.90 -8.77 28.94
N ILE A 473 -1.62 -8.78 30.06
CA ILE A 473 -3.07 -8.52 30.12
C ILE A 473 -3.37 -7.13 29.52
N ALA A 474 -2.68 -6.09 29.99
CA ALA A 474 -2.84 -4.73 29.50
C ALA A 474 -2.61 -4.63 27.98
N TYR A 475 -1.55 -5.28 27.49
CA TYR A 475 -1.24 -5.34 26.07
C TYR A 475 -2.35 -6.01 25.24
N HIS A 476 -2.94 -7.10 25.74
CA HIS A 476 -4.04 -7.77 25.06
C HIS A 476 -5.33 -6.97 25.08
N LEU A 477 -5.66 -6.34 26.21
CA LEU A 477 -6.80 -5.45 26.35
C LEU A 477 -6.65 -4.21 25.46
N LYS A 478 -5.44 -3.63 25.33
CA LYS A 478 -5.17 -2.47 24.47
C LYS A 478 -5.49 -2.69 22.99
N LYS A 479 -5.53 -3.95 22.54
CA LYS A 479 -5.88 -4.30 21.16
C LYS A 479 -7.37 -4.22 20.86
N GLY A 480 -8.22 -4.00 21.87
CA GLY A 480 -9.67 -4.00 21.71
C GLY A 480 -10.23 -5.40 21.41
N GLY A 481 -11.55 -5.55 21.51
CA GLY A 481 -12.22 -6.81 21.19
C GLY A 481 -13.04 -7.38 22.34
N ILE A 482 -13.65 -8.53 22.06
CA ILE A 482 -14.43 -9.29 23.05
C ILE A 482 -13.56 -10.39 23.60
N HIS A 483 -13.47 -10.42 24.91
CA HIS A 483 -12.75 -11.44 25.63
C HIS A 483 -13.71 -12.07 26.64
N THR A 484 -13.84 -13.39 26.64
CA THR A 484 -14.27 -14.05 27.86
C THR A 484 -13.10 -14.07 28.84
N VAL A 485 -13.39 -14.18 30.13
CA VAL A 485 -12.37 -14.35 31.16
C VAL A 485 -11.43 -15.50 30.78
N ASP A 486 -11.99 -16.63 30.33
CA ASP A 486 -11.22 -17.81 29.91
C ASP A 486 -10.26 -17.52 28.75
N ILE A 487 -10.70 -16.75 27.74
CA ILE A 487 -9.86 -16.38 26.58
C ILE A 487 -8.73 -15.43 27.01
N LEU A 488 -9.02 -14.49 27.90
CA LEU A 488 -8.02 -13.53 28.39
C LEU A 488 -6.94 -14.25 29.21
N VAL A 489 -7.36 -15.12 30.13
CA VAL A 489 -6.51 -15.96 30.95
C VAL A 489 -5.68 -16.92 30.08
N GLY A 490 -6.33 -17.59 29.12
CA GLY A 490 -5.66 -18.49 28.17
C GLY A 490 -4.56 -17.80 27.38
N LYS A 491 -4.78 -16.56 26.90
CA LYS A 491 -3.77 -15.78 26.14
C LYS A 491 -2.59 -15.29 26.99
N VAL A 492 -2.80 -15.08 28.28
CA VAL A 492 -1.77 -14.59 29.21
C VAL A 492 -0.91 -15.74 29.74
N ILE A 493 -1.51 -16.91 29.93
CA ILE A 493 -0.85 -18.12 30.49
C ILE A 493 -0.14 -18.95 29.40
N THR A 494 -0.55 -18.85 28.13
CA THR A 494 0.03 -19.61 26.99
C THR A 494 1.48 -19.29 26.66
N GLY A 495 2.10 -18.31 27.32
CA GLY A 495 3.53 -18.04 27.16
C GLY A 495 4.46 -19.06 27.82
N THR A 496 4.03 -19.85 28.83
CA THR A 496 4.97 -20.76 29.53
C THR A 496 4.35 -21.99 30.25
N LEU A 497 3.04 -22.10 30.48
CA LEU A 497 2.53 -22.99 31.56
C LEU A 497 1.32 -23.89 31.23
N LEU A 498 1.21 -24.41 30.01
CA LEU A 498 0.13 -25.37 29.68
C LEU A 498 0.36 -26.83 30.16
N MET A 499 1.42 -27.13 30.91
CA MET A 499 1.72 -28.50 31.35
C MET A 499 1.13 -28.89 32.72
N ILE A 500 0.43 -28.00 33.44
CA ILE A 500 -0.10 -28.31 34.79
C ILE A 500 -1.56 -27.81 34.94
N PRO A 501 -2.57 -28.70 34.90
CA PRO A 501 -4.00 -28.36 34.92
C PRO A 501 -4.48 -27.56 36.16
N GLN A 502 -3.79 -27.68 37.29
CA GLN A 502 -4.22 -27.09 38.57
C GLN A 502 -3.80 -25.62 38.75
N ILE A 503 -2.83 -25.13 37.97
CA ILE A 503 -2.31 -23.76 38.06
C ILE A 503 -3.20 -22.74 37.31
N GLY A 504 -3.97 -23.20 36.31
CA GLY A 504 -4.83 -22.33 35.50
C GLY A 504 -5.97 -21.69 36.29
N LYS A 505 -6.65 -22.46 37.15
CA LYS A 505 -7.84 -22.01 37.89
C LYS A 505 -7.50 -20.99 38.98
N VAL A 506 -6.43 -21.21 39.74
CA VAL A 506 -5.96 -20.27 40.79
C VAL A 506 -5.53 -18.92 40.19
N ASN A 507 -4.90 -18.92 39.02
CA ASN A 507 -4.53 -17.68 38.34
C ASN A 507 -5.73 -16.99 37.69
N GLN A 508 -6.71 -17.75 37.20
CA GLN A 508 -7.98 -17.23 36.71
C GLN A 508 -8.76 -16.52 37.83
N ASP A 509 -8.91 -17.17 38.98
CA ASP A 509 -9.62 -16.60 40.14
C ASP A 509 -8.91 -15.35 40.68
N LYS A 510 -7.56 -15.32 40.66
CA LYS A 510 -6.77 -14.12 41.02
C LYS A 510 -6.94 -12.97 40.03
N ILE A 511 -6.96 -13.24 38.73
CA ILE A 511 -7.19 -12.23 37.69
C ILE A 511 -8.60 -11.66 37.82
N VAL A 512 -9.61 -12.52 38.02
CA VAL A 512 -11.01 -12.12 38.25
C VAL A 512 -11.16 -11.32 39.54
N SER A 513 -10.56 -11.78 40.65
CA SER A 513 -10.60 -11.09 41.94
C SER A 513 -9.96 -9.71 41.87
N LYS A 514 -8.81 -9.56 41.20
CA LYS A 514 -8.16 -8.24 40.99
C LYS A 514 -8.98 -7.30 40.10
N LEU A 515 -9.62 -7.83 39.06
CA LEU A 515 -10.53 -7.06 38.20
C LEU A 515 -11.74 -6.53 39.00
N LEU A 516 -12.27 -7.35 39.93
CA LEU A 516 -13.36 -6.97 40.84
C LEU A 516 -12.89 -5.96 41.91
N GLU A 517 -11.75 -6.21 42.55
CA GLU A 517 -11.15 -5.38 43.61
C GLU A 517 -10.89 -3.94 43.14
N LYS A 518 -10.43 -3.78 41.90
CA LYS A 518 -10.13 -2.45 41.34
C LYS A 518 -11.36 -1.73 40.78
N GLN A 519 -12.58 -2.28 40.91
CA GLN A 519 -13.86 -1.70 40.47
C GLN A 519 -13.97 -1.32 38.97
N TYR A 520 -13.10 -1.82 38.10
CA TYR A 520 -13.13 -1.50 36.66
C TYR A 520 -14.25 -2.20 35.88
N ILE A 521 -15.08 -2.96 36.56
CA ILE A 521 -16.16 -3.76 35.99
C ILE A 521 -17.48 -2.95 36.10
N PHE A 522 -17.91 -2.29 35.01
CA PHE A 522 -19.15 -1.49 34.98
C PHE A 522 -20.41 -2.36 34.88
N ASN A 523 -21.34 -2.20 35.83
CA ASN A 523 -22.63 -2.88 35.77
C ASN A 523 -23.62 -2.08 34.91
N ILE A 524 -23.92 -2.59 33.72
CA ILE A 524 -24.88 -1.97 32.80
C ILE A 524 -26.31 -2.13 33.32
N ALA A 525 -26.60 -3.20 34.07
CA ALA A 525 -27.95 -3.52 34.54
C ALA A 525 -28.43 -2.66 35.73
N THR A 526 -27.53 -2.10 36.55
CA THR A 526 -27.93 -1.37 37.78
C THR A 526 -28.03 0.15 37.62
N LYS A 527 -27.59 0.73 36.50
CA LYS A 527 -27.75 2.19 36.29
C LYS A 527 -29.14 2.63 35.85
N ALA A 528 -30.06 1.70 35.56
CA ALA A 528 -31.45 2.06 35.35
C ALA A 528 -32.18 2.44 36.65
N SER A 529 -31.59 2.22 37.83
CA SER A 529 -32.19 2.58 39.13
C SER A 529 -31.44 3.65 39.94
N GLU A 530 -30.26 4.12 39.49
CA GLU A 530 -29.50 5.21 40.17
C GLU A 530 -29.36 6.48 39.31
N GLY A 531 -30.35 6.75 38.47
CA GLY A 531 -30.49 8.00 37.70
C GLY A 531 -30.79 9.25 38.55
N LYS A 532 -30.22 9.40 39.75
CA LYS A 532 -30.44 10.60 40.59
C LYS A 532 -29.22 11.25 41.20
N ARG A 533 -27.99 10.78 40.92
CA ARG A 533 -26.78 11.40 41.51
C ARG A 533 -25.80 12.03 40.53
N ILE A 534 -25.84 11.70 39.24
CA ILE A 534 -24.89 12.22 38.24
C ILE A 534 -25.39 13.51 37.56
N GLU A 535 -26.70 13.77 37.54
CA GLU A 535 -27.25 15.04 37.02
C GLU A 535 -26.80 16.26 37.85
N THR A 536 -26.70 16.13 39.17
CA THR A 536 -26.32 17.24 40.07
C THR A 536 -24.87 17.74 39.92
N GLU A 537 -23.97 16.98 39.29
CA GLU A 537 -22.55 17.37 39.14
C GLU A 537 -22.24 17.89 37.72
N CYS A 538 -23.04 17.50 36.72
CA CYS A 538 -22.98 18.08 35.38
C CYS A 538 -23.76 19.40 35.28
N GLU A 539 -24.90 19.53 35.96
CA GLU A 539 -25.65 20.80 36.00
C GLU A 539 -24.89 21.90 36.76
N LYS A 540 -24.22 21.57 37.87
CA LYS A 540 -23.35 22.52 38.60
C LYS A 540 -22.13 22.99 37.82
N ARG A 541 -21.68 22.24 36.80
CA ARG A 541 -20.60 22.67 35.89
C ARG A 541 -21.11 23.50 34.72
N LEU A 542 -22.40 23.43 34.38
CA LEU A 542 -23.02 24.22 33.31
C LEU A 542 -23.63 25.53 33.82
N GLU A 543 -23.98 25.63 35.11
CA GLU A 543 -24.41 26.90 35.73
C GLU A 543 -23.25 27.88 35.99
N GLY A 544 -22.00 27.40 36.01
CA GLY A 544 -20.80 28.24 36.19
C GLY A 544 -20.27 28.95 34.94
N ILE A 545 -20.95 28.85 33.79
CA ILE A 545 -20.56 29.48 32.51
C ILE A 545 -21.68 30.39 31.99
N LYS A 546 -22.36 31.08 32.91
CA LYS A 546 -23.24 32.21 32.61
C LYS A 546 -22.76 33.40 33.43
N ASP A 547 -21.71 34.06 32.94
CA ASP A 547 -21.43 35.49 33.13
C ASP A 547 -20.01 35.79 32.63
N VAL A 548 -19.88 35.92 31.31
CA VAL A 548 -18.85 36.77 30.70
C VAL A 548 -19.56 37.61 29.64
N PRO A 549 -19.62 38.94 29.76
CA PRO A 549 -20.30 39.80 28.80
C PRO A 549 -19.45 39.98 27.54
N TYR A 550 -20.11 39.75 26.39
CA TYR A 550 -19.80 40.12 25.00
C TYR A 550 -18.37 39.93 24.46
#